data_AF-A0A819YRX0-F1
#
_entry.id   AF-A0A819YRX0-F1
#
_cell.length_a   1.000
_cell.length_b   1.000
_cell.length_c   1.000
_cell.angle_alpha   90.00
_cell.angle_beta   90.00
_cell.angle_gamma   90.00
#
_symmetry.space_group_name_H-M   'P 1'
#
loop_
_entity.id
_entity.type
_entity.pdbx_description
1 polymer ?
#
loop_
_entity_poly.entity_id
_entity_poly.type
_entity_poly.pdbx_seq_one_letter_code
_entity_poly.pdbx_strand_id
1 'polypeptide(L)'
;TIVHTSEKHGSDENGDGSEGKPFEIPLQSKWELLSKVQSKKLKTRYEEEKRKEKAAAEREEKERPQREKNFEEARKVVITEDTSLRKANTHKIKALQNQQGERVKVFGSC
;
A
#
# COMPACT_ATOMS: atom_id res chain seq x y z
N THR A 1 -18.27 16.62 44.76
CA THR A 1 -16.89 17.11 44.72
C THR A 1 -16.90 18.45 44.02
N ILE A 2 -16.64 19.53 44.75
CA ILE A 2 -16.54 20.89 44.19
C ILE A 2 -15.07 21.07 43.80
N VAL A 3 -14.82 21.43 42.54
CA VAL A 3 -13.48 21.67 42.01
C VAL A 3 -13.30 23.17 41.85
N HIS A 4 -12.22 23.72 42.38
CA HIS A 4 -11.92 25.15 42.31
C HIS A 4 -10.95 25.42 41.16
N THR A 5 -11.27 26.41 40.31
CA THR A 5 -10.45 26.85 39.18
C THR A 5 -10.18 28.35 39.26
N SER A 6 -8.95 28.79 38.98
CA SER A 6 -8.55 30.22 39.01
C SER A 6 -7.57 30.53 37.88
N GLU A 7 -7.95 31.42 36.97
CA GLU A 7 -7.13 31.79 35.81
C GLU A 7 -5.85 32.57 36.18
N LYS A 8 -5.81 33.21 37.35
CA LYS A 8 -4.68 34.08 37.74
C LYS A 8 -3.66 33.41 38.66
N HIS A 9 -4.09 32.38 39.41
CA HIS A 9 -3.27 31.74 40.45
C HIS A 9 -3.36 30.19 40.41
N GLY A 10 -4.01 29.61 39.40
CA GLY A 10 -4.08 28.17 39.22
C GLY A 10 -2.84 27.62 38.51
N SER A 11 -2.61 26.31 38.62
CA SER A 11 -1.51 25.60 37.96
C SER A 11 -2.00 24.26 37.44
N ASP A 12 -1.81 23.97 36.14
CA ASP A 12 -2.26 22.72 35.49
C ASP A 12 -1.28 21.53 35.70
N GLU A 13 -0.06 21.80 36.19
CA GLU A 13 0.96 20.78 36.49
C GLU A 13 0.94 20.33 37.96
N ASN A 14 0.57 21.22 38.89
CA ASN A 14 0.63 20.96 40.34
C ASN A 14 -0.66 21.33 41.11
N GLY A 15 -1.73 21.74 40.43
CA GLY A 15 -3.04 21.99 41.04
C GLY A 15 -3.80 20.69 41.26
N ASP A 16 -4.41 20.53 42.43
CA ASP A 16 -5.22 19.34 42.77
C ASP A 16 -6.74 19.64 42.74
N GLY A 17 -7.13 20.86 42.36
CA GLY A 17 -8.53 21.30 42.26
C GLY A 17 -9.19 21.63 43.60
N SER A 18 -8.41 21.68 44.69
CA SER A 18 -8.86 22.13 46.02
C SER A 18 -8.80 23.66 46.14
N GLU A 19 -9.50 24.24 47.13
CA GLU A 19 -9.50 25.69 47.38
C GLU A 19 -8.10 26.30 47.53
N GLY A 20 -7.14 25.53 48.07
CA GLY A 20 -5.76 25.98 48.26
C GLY A 20 -4.85 25.83 47.03
N LYS A 21 -5.21 24.97 46.07
CA LYS A 21 -4.45 24.71 44.84
C LYS A 21 -5.40 24.47 43.66
N PRO A 22 -6.04 25.53 43.15
CA PRO A 22 -6.98 25.40 42.05
C PRO A 22 -6.28 25.07 40.74
N PHE A 23 -6.99 24.41 39.82
CA PHE A 23 -6.51 24.26 38.44
C PHE A 23 -6.54 25.62 37.71
N GLU A 24 -5.60 25.84 36.78
CA GLU A 24 -5.56 27.04 35.95
C GLU A 24 -6.72 27.07 34.94
N ILE A 25 -6.96 25.92 34.30
CA ILE A 25 -7.98 25.75 33.27
C ILE A 25 -8.92 24.62 33.69
N PRO A 26 -10.26 24.77 33.58
CA PRO A 26 -11.17 23.66 33.81
C PRO A 26 -10.84 22.50 32.88
N LEU A 27 -10.80 21.26 33.40
CA LEU A 27 -10.50 20.08 32.59
C LEU A 27 -11.40 19.99 31.34
N GLN A 28 -12.67 20.43 31.45
CA GLN A 28 -13.60 20.55 30.31
C GLN A 28 -13.11 21.51 29.21
N SER A 29 -12.51 22.65 29.57
CA SER A 29 -11.94 23.63 28.64
C SER A 29 -10.65 23.14 27.98
N LYS A 30 -9.86 22.29 28.66
CA LYS A 30 -8.67 21.65 28.06
C LYS A 30 -9.03 20.79 26.84
N TRP A 31 -10.20 20.13 26.88
CA TRP A 31 -10.72 19.36 25.75
C TRP A 31 -11.35 20.23 24.64
N GLU A 32 -11.69 21.49 24.94
CA GLU A 32 -12.22 22.46 23.97
C GLU A 32 -11.12 23.22 23.20
N LEU A 33 -9.86 23.18 23.66
CA LEU A 33 -8.70 23.84 23.02
C LEU A 33 -8.34 23.27 21.63
N LEU A 34 -8.73 22.03 21.32
CA LEU A 34 -8.82 21.59 19.93
C LEU A 34 -10.04 22.26 19.31
N SER A 35 -9.81 23.43 18.69
CA SER A 35 -10.83 24.20 18.00
C SER A 35 -11.80 23.28 17.28
N LYS A 36 -13.11 23.51 17.43
CA LYS A 36 -14.17 22.69 16.80
C LYS A 36 -13.89 22.43 15.31
N VAL A 37 -13.19 23.36 14.64
CA VAL A 37 -12.72 23.25 13.26
C VAL A 37 -11.59 22.22 13.09
N GLN A 38 -10.58 22.21 13.97
CA GLN A 38 -9.47 21.25 13.95
C GLN A 38 -9.97 19.82 14.20
N SER A 39 -10.84 19.65 15.19
CA SER A 39 -11.47 18.36 15.51
C SER A 39 -12.31 17.81 14.35
N LYS A 40 -13.05 18.67 13.64
CA LYS A 40 -13.79 18.27 12.44
C LYS A 40 -12.85 17.85 11.30
N LYS A 41 -11.79 18.61 11.03
CA LYS A 41 -10.80 18.28 9.99
C LYS A 41 -10.13 16.92 10.22
N LEU A 42 -9.79 16.60 11.47
CA LEU A 42 -9.19 15.30 11.81
C LEU A 42 -10.16 14.14 11.58
N LYS A 43 -11.43 14.29 11.97
CA LYS A 43 -12.47 13.28 11.76
C LYS A 43 -12.71 13.02 10.27
N THR A 44 -12.84 14.08 9.46
CA THR A 44 -13.00 13.94 8.01
C THR A 44 -11.81 13.21 7.38
N ARG A 45 -10.57 13.57 7.75
CA ARG A 45 -9.38 12.86 7.26
C ARG A 45 -9.41 11.37 7.63
N TYR A 46 -9.77 11.05 8.86
CA TYR A 46 -9.88 9.66 9.31
C TYR A 46 -10.93 8.86 8.52
N GLU A 47 -12.10 9.44 8.27
CA GLU A 47 -13.16 8.82 7.47
C GLU A 47 -12.72 8.58 6.02
N GLU A 48 -11.99 9.52 5.43
CA GLU A 48 -11.42 9.39 4.08
C GLU A 48 -10.38 8.27 4.01
N GLU A 49 -9.46 8.17 4.97
CA GLU A 49 -8.48 7.09 5.04
C GLU A 49 -9.16 5.73 5.19
N LYS A 50 -10.15 5.62 6.09
CA LYS A 50 -10.94 4.40 6.24
C LYS A 50 -11.68 4.00 4.97
N ARG A 51 -12.18 4.98 4.19
CA ARG A 51 -12.81 4.72 2.89
C ARG A 51 -11.78 4.22 1.86
N LYS A 52 -10.58 4.79 1.83
CA LYS A 52 -9.49 4.35 0.95
C LYS A 52 -9.04 2.94 1.30
N GLU A 53 -8.85 2.63 2.59
CA GLU A 53 -8.49 1.29 3.07
C GLU A 53 -9.55 0.26 2.69
N LYS A 54 -10.84 0.56 2.89
CA LYS A 54 -11.93 -0.33 2.48
C LYS A 54 -11.93 -0.57 0.96
N ALA A 55 -11.74 0.47 0.17
CA ALA A 55 -11.67 0.36 -1.29
C ALA A 55 -10.43 -0.43 -1.76
N ALA A 56 -9.29 -0.27 -1.08
CA ALA A 56 -8.07 -1.03 -1.35
C ALA A 56 -8.24 -2.51 -0.97
N ALA A 57 -8.83 -2.81 0.19
CA ALA A 57 -9.11 -4.17 0.63
C ALA A 57 -10.08 -4.89 -0.33
N GLU A 58 -11.15 -4.21 -0.78
CA GLU A 58 -12.09 -4.78 -1.76
C GLU A 58 -11.42 -5.03 -3.13
N ARG A 59 -10.52 -4.14 -3.57
CA ARG A 59 -9.74 -4.34 -4.78
C ARG A 59 -8.79 -5.53 -4.64
N GLU A 60 -8.08 -5.64 -3.52
CA GLU A 60 -7.16 -6.76 -3.27
C GLU A 60 -7.90 -8.11 -3.19
N GLU A 61 -9.08 -8.14 -2.57
CA GLU A 61 -9.93 -9.32 -2.51
C GLU A 61 -10.40 -9.76 -3.90
N LYS A 62 -10.70 -8.81 -4.80
CA LYS A 62 -11.08 -9.10 -6.20
C LYS A 62 -9.87 -9.49 -7.07
N GLU A 63 -8.72 -8.88 -6.84
CA GLU A 63 -7.50 -9.16 -7.60
C GLU A 63 -6.89 -10.51 -7.23
N ARG A 64 -6.99 -10.98 -5.99
CA ARG A 64 -6.47 -12.28 -5.54
C ARG A 64 -6.95 -13.47 -6.38
N PRO A 65 -8.26 -13.72 -6.57
CA PRO A 65 -8.74 -14.81 -7.42
C PRO A 65 -8.47 -14.55 -8.90
N GLN A 66 -8.44 -13.29 -9.35
CA GLN A 66 -8.10 -12.98 -10.73
C GLN A 66 -6.63 -13.29 -11.04
N ARG A 67 -5.71 -13.03 -10.11
CA ARG A 67 -4.30 -13.39 -10.23
C ARG A 67 -4.14 -14.90 -10.39
N GLU A 68 -4.86 -15.69 -9.60
CA GLU A 68 -4.82 -17.16 -9.70
C GLU A 68 -5.30 -17.65 -11.07
N LYS A 69 -6.43 -17.12 -11.56
CA LYS A 69 -6.91 -17.41 -12.92
C LYS A 69 -5.89 -17.04 -13.99
N ASN A 70 -5.26 -15.87 -13.89
CA ASN A 70 -4.22 -15.44 -14.83
C ASN A 70 -3.00 -16.38 -14.82
N PHE A 71 -2.61 -16.92 -13.65
CA PHE A 71 -1.52 -17.90 -13.55
C PHE A 71 -1.90 -19.24 -14.20
N GLU A 72 -3.12 -19.72 -14.00
CA GLU A 72 -3.61 -20.96 -14.62
C GLU A 72 -3.72 -20.85 -16.15
N GLU A 73 -4.24 -19.71 -16.63
CA GLU A 73 -4.31 -19.40 -18.06
C GLU A 73 -2.90 -19.36 -18.68
N ALA A 74 -1.94 -18.70 -18.03
CA ALA A 74 -0.54 -18.66 -18.47
C ALA A 74 0.11 -20.05 -18.47
N ARG A 75 -0.16 -20.89 -17.46
CA ARG A 75 0.34 -22.28 -17.41
C ARG A 75 -0.21 -23.15 -18.54
N LYS A 76 -1.39 -22.84 -19.07
CA LYS A 76 -2.01 -23.58 -20.18
C LYS A 76 -1.40 -23.24 -21.55
N VAL A 77 -0.71 -22.10 -21.66
CA VAL A 77 -0.05 -21.70 -22.92
C VAL A 77 1.15 -22.60 -23.17
N VAL A 78 0.94 -23.67 -23.95
CA VAL A 78 1.99 -24.53 -24.47
C VAL A 78 2.36 -24.02 -25.85
N ILE A 79 3.53 -23.40 -25.96
CA ILE A 79 4.10 -22.99 -27.25
C ILE A 79 4.76 -24.22 -27.86
N THR A 80 4.16 -24.77 -28.91
CA THR A 80 4.73 -25.89 -29.69
C THR A 80 5.42 -25.37 -30.94
N GLU A 81 6.48 -26.05 -31.37
CA GLU A 81 7.11 -25.76 -32.66
C GLU A 81 6.20 -26.19 -33.81
N ASP A 82 6.13 -25.36 -34.84
CA ASP A 82 5.39 -25.64 -36.07
C ASP A 82 6.05 -26.79 -36.85
N THR A 83 5.32 -27.90 -37.01
CA THR A 83 5.77 -29.12 -37.68
C THR A 83 5.84 -29.00 -39.21
N SER A 84 5.34 -27.91 -39.80
CA SER A 84 5.42 -27.67 -41.24
C SER A 84 6.81 -27.23 -41.71
N LEU A 85 7.65 -26.74 -40.79
CA LEU A 85 8.99 -26.26 -41.09
C LEU A 85 10.05 -27.31 -40.70
N ARG A 86 11.12 -27.39 -41.49
CA ARG A 86 12.29 -28.24 -41.17
C ARG A 86 12.87 -27.82 -39.81
N LYS A 87 13.23 -28.81 -38.98
CA LYS A 87 13.85 -28.58 -37.67
C LYS A 87 15.18 -27.84 -37.85
N ALA A 88 15.43 -26.86 -36.99
CA ALA A 88 16.65 -26.07 -37.06
C ALA A 88 17.84 -26.85 -36.46
N ASN A 89 18.91 -27.02 -37.22
CA ASN A 89 20.12 -27.68 -36.72
C ASN A 89 20.99 -26.67 -35.94
N THR A 90 21.49 -27.07 -34.77
CA THR A 90 22.31 -26.17 -33.94
C THR A 90 23.77 -26.25 -34.38
N HIS A 91 24.31 -25.15 -34.91
CA HIS A 91 25.70 -25.07 -35.40
C HIS A 91 26.41 -23.82 -34.88
N LYS A 92 27.74 -23.92 -34.75
CA LYS A 92 28.61 -22.76 -34.49
C LYS A 92 28.87 -22.01 -35.79
N ILE A 93 29.06 -20.68 -35.72
CA ILE A 93 29.25 -19.81 -36.89
C ILE A 93 30.33 -20.32 -37.85
N LYS A 94 31.44 -20.85 -37.32
CA LYS A 94 32.55 -21.41 -38.12
C LYS A 94 32.14 -22.58 -39.02
N ALA A 95 31.13 -23.36 -38.64
CA ALA A 95 30.69 -24.55 -39.38
C ALA A 95 29.63 -24.24 -40.47
N LEU A 96 29.10 -23.01 -40.51
CA LEU A 96 27.99 -22.64 -41.39
C LEU A 96 28.38 -22.52 -42.87
N GLN A 97 29.67 -22.42 -43.19
CA GLN A 97 30.14 -22.29 -44.57
C GLN A 97 29.68 -23.45 -45.47
N ASN A 98 29.49 -24.65 -44.90
CA ASN A 98 29.13 -25.87 -45.63
C ASN A 98 27.63 -26.24 -45.54
N GLN A 99 26.80 -25.46 -44.84
CA GLN A 99 25.38 -25.79 -44.60
C GLN A 99 24.44 -24.71 -45.15
N GLN A 100 24.69 -24.33 -46.41
CA GLN A 100 23.87 -23.36 -47.12
C GLN A 100 22.50 -23.94 -47.48
N GLY A 101 21.43 -23.18 -47.25
CA GLY A 101 20.06 -23.60 -47.55
C GLY A 101 19.36 -24.43 -46.45
N GLU A 102 20.03 -24.72 -45.34
CA GLU A 102 19.42 -25.35 -44.16
C GLU A 102 19.01 -24.33 -43.10
N ARG A 103 17.93 -24.62 -42.37
CA ARG A 103 17.52 -23.82 -41.21
C ARG A 103 18.46 -24.13 -40.05
N VAL A 104 19.12 -23.12 -39.49
CA VAL A 104 20.09 -23.28 -38.41
C VAL A 104 19.74 -22.44 -37.17
N LYS A 105 20.09 -22.94 -35.99
CA LYS A 105 20.00 -22.23 -34.70
C LYS A 105 21.41 -21.90 -34.23
N VAL A 106 21.72 -20.61 -34.06
CA VAL A 106 23.05 -20.12 -33.65
C VAL A 106 22.89 -19.30 -32.38
N PHE A 107 23.68 -19.62 -31.36
CA PHE A 107 23.74 -18.85 -30.11
C PHE A 107 24.93 -17.88 -30.17
N GLY A 108 24.72 -16.65 -29.71
CA GLY A 108 25.74 -15.62 -29.58
C GLY A 108 25.42 -14.66 -28.43
N SER A 109 26.43 -13.91 -27.99
CA SER A 109 26.28 -12.77 -27.10
C SER A 109 26.29 -11.48 -27.93
N CYS A 110 25.42 -10.53 -27.57
CA CYS A 110 25.45 -9.17 -28.10
C CYS A 110 26.56 -8.33 -27.45
#